data_AF-G2XRN9-F1
#
_entry.id   AF-G2XRN9-F1
#
_cell.length_a   1.000
_cell.length_b   1.000
_cell.length_c   1.000
_cell.angle_alpha   90.00
_cell.angle_beta   90.00
_cell.angle_gamma   90.00
#
_symmetry.space_group_name_H-M   'P 1'
#
loop_
_entity.id
_entity.type
_entity.pdbx_description
1 polymer ?
#
loop_
_entity_poly.entity_id
_entity_poly.type
_entity_poly.pdbx_seq_one_letter_code
_entity_poly.pdbx_strand_id
1 'polypeptide(L)'
;MVSNGISNGTNSVNGFERDTPIINLSPDAPEEAQIAKEKLLDSAFQIFQLVSGPGECLQNDITGIFELVPLEGKISYKELASKAGVSELRLKTLARMGMTNRLFTEPEPGFIAHSATSAALVTNTRFSDQRVWMTSIIAPVIASMATAHERWPDSTAPNNAAFNAAFNAAFNTDLRMYEYIAKQPDVYKLFGRVMDAIATSPKSDLKHLIGGIIGHSCVKLAEAFPDLNFIIQDIPHVVEEGAKVIKENNEASIANHIQFQEYDFFQKQPVVGADFYILRQIFHNWDF
;
A
#
# COMPACT_ATOMS: atom_id res chain seq x y z
N MET A 1 -52.12 35.93 -27.58
CA MET A 1 -51.90 36.58 -26.27
C MET A 1 -51.32 35.55 -25.33
N VAL A 2 -50.14 35.90 -24.79
CA VAL A 2 -49.41 35.30 -23.65
C VAL A 2 -48.94 33.86 -23.79
N SER A 3 -47.70 33.75 -24.28
CA SER A 3 -46.73 32.73 -23.88
C SER A 3 -46.47 32.83 -22.38
N ASN A 4 -46.44 31.70 -21.67
CA ASN A 4 -45.70 31.59 -20.42
C ASN A 4 -44.80 30.36 -20.51
N GLY A 5 -43.58 30.59 -21.01
CA GLY A 5 -42.48 29.66 -20.85
C GLY A 5 -42.06 29.65 -19.39
N ILE A 6 -42.10 28.47 -18.77
CA ILE A 6 -41.33 28.21 -17.56
C ILE A 6 -39.94 27.83 -18.05
N SER A 7 -39.03 28.81 -18.05
CA SER A 7 -37.60 28.59 -18.20
C SER A 7 -37.12 27.75 -17.02
N ASN A 8 -36.88 26.45 -17.25
CA ASN A 8 -36.07 25.66 -16.35
C ASN A 8 -34.69 26.31 -16.27
N GLY A 9 -34.38 26.84 -15.08
CA GLY A 9 -33.05 27.33 -14.74
C GLY A 9 -32.01 26.27 -15.04
N THR A 10 -30.87 26.73 -15.50
CA THR A 10 -29.67 25.98 -15.83
C THR A 10 -29.19 25.16 -14.63
N ASN A 11 -29.77 23.97 -14.42
CA ASN A 11 -29.15 22.94 -13.60
C ASN A 11 -28.04 22.33 -14.44
N SER A 12 -26.83 22.85 -14.27
CA SER A 12 -25.61 22.16 -14.67
C SER A 12 -25.67 20.72 -14.14
N VAL A 13 -25.70 19.75 -15.05
CA VAL A 13 -25.81 18.34 -14.72
C VAL A 13 -24.53 17.93 -13.99
N ASN A 14 -24.66 17.32 -12.81
CA ASN A 14 -23.54 16.74 -12.08
C ASN A 14 -22.84 15.71 -13.00
N GLY A 15 -21.55 15.89 -13.26
CA GLY A 15 -20.77 15.07 -14.17
C GLY A 15 -19.31 14.95 -13.75
N PHE A 16 -18.50 14.33 -14.61
CA PHE A 16 -17.04 14.27 -14.42
C PHE A 16 -16.30 15.32 -15.25
N GLU A 17 -17.03 16.19 -15.92
CA GLU A 17 -16.50 17.21 -16.83
C GLU A 17 -15.94 18.41 -16.08
N ARG A 18 -15.03 19.13 -16.73
CA ARG A 18 -14.32 20.31 -16.18
C ARG A 18 -15.26 21.37 -15.59
N ASP A 19 -16.41 21.57 -16.22
CA ASP A 19 -17.35 22.64 -15.86
C ASP A 19 -18.44 22.16 -14.87
N THR A 20 -18.24 21.00 -14.26
CA THR A 20 -19.13 20.48 -13.21
C THR A 20 -19.10 21.41 -11.98
N PRO A 21 -20.26 21.72 -11.37
CA PRO A 21 -20.30 22.47 -10.13
C PRO A 21 -19.47 21.82 -9.03
N ILE A 22 -18.72 22.65 -8.29
CA ILE A 22 -17.98 22.19 -7.09
C ILE A 22 -18.96 21.70 -6.02
N ILE A 23 -20.16 22.30 -5.97
CA ILE A 23 -21.22 21.96 -5.02
C ILE A 23 -22.36 21.27 -5.78
N ASN A 24 -22.39 19.94 -5.70
CA ASN A 24 -23.39 19.10 -6.37
C ASN A 24 -24.78 19.09 -5.69
N LEU A 25 -24.87 19.59 -4.46
CA LEU A 25 -26.12 19.76 -3.71
C LEU A 25 -25.99 21.01 -2.83
N SER A 26 -26.90 21.98 -3.01
CA SER A 26 -26.87 23.25 -2.27
C SER A 26 -26.92 23.02 -0.75
N PRO A 27 -26.22 23.82 0.07
CA PRO A 27 -26.38 23.81 1.52
C PRO A 27 -27.83 24.04 1.97
N ASP A 28 -28.61 24.81 1.22
CA ASP A 28 -30.02 25.10 1.49
C ASP A 28 -30.99 24.00 1.01
N ALA A 29 -30.47 22.88 0.51
CA ALA A 29 -31.30 21.76 0.06
C ALA A 29 -32.09 21.16 1.24
N PRO A 30 -33.29 20.58 0.97
CA PRO A 30 -34.07 19.91 2.00
C PRO A 30 -33.26 18.87 2.76
N GLU A 31 -33.49 18.75 4.07
CA GLU A 31 -32.78 17.81 4.95
C GLU A 31 -32.81 16.36 4.41
N GLU A 32 -33.94 15.94 3.85
CA GLU A 32 -34.12 14.63 3.23
C GLU A 32 -33.15 14.40 2.06
N ALA A 33 -32.88 15.43 1.25
CA ALA A 33 -31.95 15.36 0.13
C ALA A 33 -30.49 15.29 0.61
N GLN A 34 -30.14 15.99 1.69
CA GLN A 34 -28.83 15.89 2.32
C GLN A 34 -28.60 14.47 2.89
N ILE A 35 -29.58 13.94 3.62
CA ILE A 35 -29.56 12.57 4.17
C ILE A 35 -29.43 11.54 3.04
N ALA A 36 -30.17 11.71 1.94
CA ALA A 36 -30.10 10.81 0.80
C ALA A 36 -28.72 10.81 0.14
N LYS A 37 -28.10 11.99 0.00
CA LYS A 37 -26.73 12.14 -0.52
C LYS A 37 -25.71 11.43 0.39
N GLU A 38 -25.79 11.62 1.70
CA GLU A 38 -24.90 10.94 2.66
C GLU A 38 -25.06 9.43 2.60
N LYS A 39 -26.30 8.92 2.57
CA LYS A 39 -26.58 7.49 2.42
C LYS A 39 -26.06 6.92 1.11
N LEU A 40 -26.17 7.68 0.01
CA LEU A 40 -25.66 7.27 -1.30
C LEU A 40 -24.13 7.20 -1.31
N LEU A 41 -23.45 8.20 -0.76
CA LEU A 41 -22.00 8.21 -0.64
C LEU A 41 -21.51 7.06 0.24
N ASP A 42 -22.15 6.82 1.39
CA ASP A 42 -21.81 5.70 2.26
C ASP A 42 -22.05 4.37 1.56
N SER A 43 -23.17 4.19 0.85
CA SER A 43 -23.46 2.96 0.10
C SER A 43 -22.46 2.73 -1.04
N ALA A 44 -22.11 3.78 -1.79
CA ALA A 44 -21.13 3.68 -2.88
C ALA A 44 -19.74 3.31 -2.34
N PHE A 45 -19.34 3.89 -1.21
CA PHE A 45 -18.10 3.55 -0.55
C PHE A 45 -18.13 2.11 0.02
N GLN A 46 -19.24 1.68 0.63
CA GLN A 46 -19.42 0.30 1.07
C GLN A 46 -19.27 -0.70 -0.09
N ILE A 47 -19.87 -0.42 -1.25
CA ILE A 47 -19.75 -1.26 -2.45
C ILE A 47 -18.30 -1.27 -2.92
N PHE A 48 -17.64 -0.11 -3.00
CA PHE A 48 -16.23 -0.02 -3.37
C PHE A 48 -15.35 -0.88 -2.45
N GLN A 49 -15.50 -0.75 -1.13
CA GLN A 49 -14.72 -1.51 -0.15
C GLN A 49 -15.02 -3.01 -0.18
N LEU A 50 -16.30 -3.39 -0.35
CA LEU A 50 -16.70 -4.79 -0.48
C LEU A 50 -16.09 -5.45 -1.71
N VAL A 51 -16.07 -4.74 -2.84
CA VAL A 51 -15.50 -5.23 -4.10
C VAL A 51 -13.97 -5.25 -4.05
N SER A 52 -13.34 -4.25 -3.42
CA SER A 52 -11.87 -4.14 -3.33
C SER A 52 -11.27 -5.10 -2.30
N GLY A 53 -12.05 -5.46 -1.27
CA GLY A 53 -11.64 -6.32 -0.17
C GLY A 53 -10.66 -5.63 0.80
N PRO A 54 -10.41 -6.24 1.98
CA PRO A 54 -9.63 -5.62 3.06
C PRO A 54 -8.19 -5.26 2.68
N GLY A 55 -7.56 -6.03 1.79
CA GLY A 55 -6.17 -5.84 1.38
C GLY A 55 -5.93 -4.55 0.57
N GLU A 56 -6.97 -3.95 0.00
CA GLU A 56 -6.88 -2.73 -0.80
C GLU A 56 -7.23 -1.46 -0.02
N CYS A 57 -7.78 -1.57 1.20
CA CYS A 57 -8.19 -0.44 2.04
C CYS A 57 -7.12 0.04 3.03
N LEU A 58 -5.90 -0.48 2.98
CA LEU A 58 -4.86 -0.33 4.01
C LEU A 58 -4.14 1.04 4.04
N GLN A 59 -4.56 2.02 3.23
CA GLN A 59 -3.80 3.27 3.07
C GLN A 59 -3.99 4.31 4.20
N ASN A 60 -4.87 4.07 5.19
CA ASN A 60 -5.26 5.07 6.20
C ASN A 60 -5.08 4.64 7.68
N ASP A 61 -4.13 3.74 7.98
CA ASP A 61 -3.97 3.19 9.35
C ASP A 61 -3.05 4.04 10.24
N ILE A 62 -3.58 4.54 11.38
CA ILE A 62 -2.84 5.43 12.31
C ILE A 62 -2.91 4.98 13.78
N THR A 63 -3.44 3.79 14.11
CA THR A 63 -3.65 3.43 15.53
C THR A 63 -3.11 2.04 15.89
N GLY A 64 -2.10 1.98 16.77
CA GLY A 64 -1.53 0.72 17.29
C GLY A 64 -2.42 0.00 18.31
N ILE A 65 -3.75 0.08 18.17
CA ILE A 65 -4.73 -0.53 19.11
C ILE A 65 -5.28 -1.87 18.60
N PHE A 66 -4.92 -2.27 17.38
CA PHE A 66 -5.48 -3.45 16.72
C PHE A 66 -5.34 -4.71 17.56
N GLU A 67 -4.16 -4.96 18.12
CA GLU A 67 -3.86 -6.13 18.94
C GLU A 67 -4.50 -6.08 20.34
N LEU A 68 -4.97 -4.90 20.77
CA LEU A 68 -5.57 -4.69 22.09
C LEU A 68 -7.09 -4.86 22.08
N VAL A 69 -7.71 -4.80 20.90
CA VAL A 69 -9.13 -5.11 20.70
C VAL A 69 -9.28 -6.63 20.55
N PRO A 70 -10.18 -7.30 21.28
CA PRO A 70 -10.36 -8.74 21.15
C PRO A 70 -10.96 -9.09 19.78
N LEU A 71 -10.44 -10.13 19.12
CA LEU A 71 -10.94 -10.61 17.82
C LEU A 71 -12.43 -11.00 17.89
N GLU A 72 -12.85 -11.57 19.01
CA GLU A 72 -14.23 -11.94 19.28
C GLU A 72 -14.81 -11.05 20.38
N GLY A 73 -16.01 -10.49 20.14
CA GLY A 73 -16.70 -9.62 21.09
C GLY A 73 -16.28 -8.16 21.00
N LYS A 74 -16.26 -7.48 22.15
CA LYS A 74 -16.06 -6.02 22.27
C LYS A 74 -15.31 -5.67 23.55
N ILE A 75 -14.64 -4.53 23.55
CA ILE A 75 -13.94 -3.96 24.71
C ILE A 75 -14.43 -2.54 24.97
N SER A 76 -14.48 -2.12 26.24
CA SER A 76 -14.85 -0.73 26.57
C SER A 76 -13.73 0.24 26.20
N TYR A 77 -14.08 1.47 25.78
CA TYR A 77 -13.08 2.51 25.49
C TYR A 77 -12.19 2.80 26.70
N LYS A 78 -12.74 2.78 27.92
CA LYS A 78 -12.01 3.00 29.17
C LYS A 78 -10.93 1.94 29.39
N GLU A 79 -11.28 0.66 29.24
CA GLU A 79 -10.31 -0.44 29.39
C GLU A 79 -9.25 -0.40 28.29
N LEU A 80 -9.67 -0.21 27.04
CA LEU A 80 -8.76 -0.14 25.91
C LEU A 80 -7.78 1.03 26.04
N ALA A 81 -8.25 2.20 26.46
CA ALA A 81 -7.41 3.37 26.72
C ALA A 81 -6.40 3.12 27.83
N SER A 82 -6.81 2.42 28.90
CA SER A 82 -5.90 1.98 29.96
C SER A 82 -4.83 1.01 29.44
N LYS A 83 -5.19 0.05 28.58
CA LYS A 83 -4.25 -0.91 27.98
C LYS A 83 -3.27 -0.22 27.02
N ALA A 84 -3.76 0.74 26.25
CA ALA A 84 -2.98 1.49 25.26
C ALA A 84 -2.15 2.63 25.89
N GLY A 85 -2.38 2.98 27.17
CA GLY A 85 -1.69 4.08 27.83
C GLY A 85 -2.03 5.47 27.29
N VAL A 86 -3.25 5.65 26.76
CA VAL A 86 -3.69 6.92 26.14
C VAL A 86 -4.97 7.45 26.78
N SER A 87 -5.31 8.71 26.50
CA SER A 87 -6.58 9.30 26.91
C SER A 87 -7.76 8.61 26.21
N GLU A 88 -8.78 8.23 26.99
CA GLU A 88 -10.04 7.67 26.47
C GLU A 88 -10.67 8.58 25.41
N LEU A 89 -10.69 9.89 25.66
CA LEU A 89 -11.24 10.87 24.71
C LEU A 89 -10.48 10.84 23.38
N ARG A 90 -9.14 10.84 23.41
CA ARG A 90 -8.31 10.79 22.19
C ARG A 90 -8.52 9.48 21.44
N LEU A 91 -8.55 8.36 22.18
CA LEU A 91 -8.77 7.05 21.58
C LEU A 91 -10.13 7.00 20.88
N LYS A 92 -11.19 7.49 21.53
CA LYS A 92 -12.53 7.52 20.98
C LYS A 92 -12.64 8.38 19.72
N THR A 93 -12.00 9.56 19.71
CA THR A 93 -11.96 10.44 18.53
C THR A 93 -11.26 9.76 17.36
N LEU A 94 -10.08 9.18 17.59
CA LEU A 94 -9.31 8.50 16.53
C LEU A 94 -9.99 7.21 16.05
N ALA A 95 -10.58 6.43 16.95
CA ALA A 95 -11.33 5.24 16.59
C ALA A 95 -12.51 5.57 15.69
N ARG A 96 -13.28 6.62 16.01
CA ARG A 96 -14.41 7.06 15.18
C ARG A 96 -13.97 7.56 13.81
N MET A 97 -12.81 8.21 13.73
CA MET A 97 -12.21 8.57 12.45
C MET A 97 -11.77 7.33 11.66
N GLY A 98 -11.25 6.30 12.32
CA GLY A 98 -10.97 5.00 11.69
C GLY A 98 -12.25 4.32 11.17
N MET A 99 -13.35 4.40 11.92
CA MET A 99 -14.63 3.79 11.56
C MET A 99 -15.23 4.38 10.28
N THR A 100 -14.93 5.63 9.90
CA THR A 100 -15.35 6.18 8.60
C THR A 100 -14.68 5.46 7.42
N ASN A 101 -13.50 4.88 7.65
CA ASN A 101 -12.81 3.98 6.73
C ASN A 101 -13.12 2.49 7.00
N ARG A 102 -14.15 2.20 7.82
CA ARG A 102 -14.53 0.85 8.28
C ARG A 102 -13.44 0.11 9.06
N LEU A 103 -12.52 0.84 9.69
CA LEU A 103 -11.61 0.30 10.70
C LEU A 103 -12.32 0.30 12.05
N PHE A 104 -12.59 -0.89 12.59
CA PHE A 104 -13.39 -1.11 13.81
C PHE A 104 -14.88 -0.77 13.66
N THR A 105 -15.64 -1.10 14.70
CA THR A 105 -17.06 -0.76 14.87
C THR A 105 -17.35 -0.34 16.31
N GLU A 106 -18.38 0.46 16.53
CA GLU A 106 -18.94 0.77 17.87
C GLU A 106 -20.30 0.05 17.99
N PRO A 107 -20.33 -1.26 18.35
CA PRO A 107 -21.57 -2.06 18.36
C PRO A 107 -22.57 -1.57 19.41
N GLU A 108 -22.08 -0.96 20.48
CA GLU A 108 -22.90 -0.26 21.47
C GLU A 108 -22.14 0.98 21.99
N PRO A 109 -22.85 2.02 22.46
CA PRO A 109 -22.20 3.24 22.94
C PRO A 109 -21.16 2.95 24.02
N GLY A 110 -19.92 3.39 23.79
CA GLY A 110 -18.85 3.21 24.77
C GLY A 110 -18.00 1.94 24.59
N PHE A 111 -18.31 1.10 23.60
CA PHE A 111 -17.57 -0.13 23.32
C PHE A 111 -17.10 -0.18 21.87
N ILE A 112 -15.92 -0.74 21.66
CA ILE A 112 -15.30 -0.91 20.35
C ILE A 112 -15.09 -2.40 20.08
N ALA A 113 -15.30 -2.80 18.84
CA ALA A 113 -15.06 -4.15 18.33
C ALA A 113 -14.37 -4.10 16.97
N HIS A 114 -13.80 -5.22 16.54
CA HIS A 114 -13.27 -5.32 15.19
C HIS A 114 -14.37 -5.20 14.12
N SER A 115 -14.00 -4.65 12.98
CA SER A 115 -14.67 -4.90 11.70
C SER A 115 -13.94 -6.03 10.98
N ALA A 116 -14.47 -6.50 9.85
CA ALA A 116 -13.74 -7.45 9.01
C ALA A 116 -12.34 -6.92 8.60
N THR A 117 -12.25 -5.64 8.27
CA THR A 117 -10.98 -4.99 7.88
C THR A 117 -10.00 -4.90 9.04
N SER A 118 -10.43 -4.42 10.21
CA SER A 118 -9.51 -4.30 11.35
C SER A 118 -9.16 -5.66 11.96
N ALA A 119 -10.01 -6.68 11.83
CA ALA A 119 -9.67 -8.05 12.19
C ALA A 119 -8.61 -8.62 11.23
N ALA A 120 -8.76 -8.43 9.92
CA ALA A 120 -7.82 -8.90 8.91
C ALA A 120 -6.41 -8.32 9.12
N LEU A 121 -6.32 -7.08 9.61
CA LEU A 121 -5.08 -6.42 10.01
C LEU A 121 -4.35 -7.12 11.16
N VAL A 122 -5.05 -7.90 11.99
CA VAL A 122 -4.47 -8.67 13.09
C VAL A 122 -4.24 -10.13 12.70
N THR A 123 -5.21 -10.73 11.99
CA THR A 123 -5.20 -12.17 11.70
C THR A 123 -4.39 -12.55 10.47
N ASN A 124 -4.13 -11.61 9.54
CA ASN A 124 -3.32 -11.85 8.36
C ASN A 124 -1.94 -11.22 8.53
N THR A 125 -0.92 -12.08 8.68
CA THR A 125 0.47 -11.65 8.87
C THR A 125 0.98 -10.71 7.77
N ARG A 126 0.53 -10.89 6.53
CA ARG A 126 0.92 -10.00 5.41
C ARG A 126 0.37 -8.60 5.59
N PHE A 127 -0.88 -8.47 6.05
CA PHE A 127 -1.49 -7.17 6.32
C PHE A 127 -0.92 -6.52 7.57
N SER A 128 -0.61 -7.29 8.62
CA SER A 128 0.06 -6.76 9.80
C SER A 128 1.47 -6.25 9.46
N ASP A 129 2.25 -7.00 8.69
CA ASP A 129 3.59 -6.59 8.25
C ASP A 129 3.53 -5.34 7.37
N GLN A 130 2.59 -5.31 6.41
CA GLN A 130 2.39 -4.14 5.56
C GLN A 130 1.99 -2.90 6.37
N ARG A 131 1.10 -3.04 7.35
CA ARG A 131 0.72 -1.95 8.25
C ARG A 131 1.94 -1.42 9.01
N VAL A 132 2.73 -2.30 9.63
CA VAL A 132 3.93 -1.89 10.37
C VAL A 132 4.91 -1.16 9.44
N TRP A 133 5.16 -1.67 8.24
CA TRP A 133 6.03 -1.02 7.26
C TRP A 133 5.52 0.37 6.85
N MET A 134 4.22 0.48 6.58
CA MET A 134 3.58 1.75 6.23
C MET A 134 3.71 2.78 7.36
N THR A 135 3.46 2.37 8.61
CA THR A 135 3.48 3.30 9.76
C THR A 135 4.88 3.64 10.23
N SER A 136 5.82 2.69 10.17
CA SER A 136 7.16 2.84 10.76
C SER A 136 8.19 3.38 9.78
N ILE A 137 8.01 3.14 8.47
CA ILE A 137 8.95 3.56 7.44
C ILE A 137 8.33 4.59 6.49
N ILE A 138 7.24 4.24 5.82
CA ILE A 138 6.71 5.07 4.72
C ILE A 138 6.06 6.37 5.20
N ALA A 139 5.24 6.33 6.24
CA ALA A 139 4.54 7.52 6.74
C ALA A 139 5.51 8.64 7.20
N PRO A 140 6.58 8.36 7.97
CA PRO A 140 7.62 9.36 8.26
C PRO A 140 8.26 9.94 6.99
N VAL A 141 8.58 9.11 5.99
CA VAL A 141 9.17 9.56 4.73
C VAL A 141 8.24 10.53 4.01
N ILE A 142 6.96 10.17 3.85
CA ILE A 142 5.96 11.03 3.22
C ILE A 142 5.84 12.36 3.97
N ALA A 143 5.77 12.30 5.31
CA ALA A 143 5.68 13.51 6.14
C ALA A 143 6.91 14.42 6.01
N SER A 144 8.08 13.88 5.66
CA SER A 144 9.32 14.62 5.49
C SER A 144 9.60 15.09 4.04
N MET A 145 8.72 14.81 3.07
CA MET A 145 8.95 15.19 1.67
C MET A 145 9.11 16.71 1.48
N ALA A 146 8.30 17.54 2.15
CA ALA A 146 8.42 18.99 2.07
C ALA A 146 9.76 19.48 2.65
N THR A 147 10.13 18.99 3.84
CA THR A 147 11.42 19.28 4.48
C THR A 147 12.61 18.85 3.62
N ALA A 148 12.50 17.71 2.95
CA ALA A 148 13.54 17.24 2.04
C ALA A 148 13.71 18.17 0.83
N HIS A 149 12.60 18.65 0.25
CA HIS A 149 12.65 19.59 -0.87
C HIS A 149 13.25 20.95 -0.48
N GLU A 150 12.98 21.43 0.74
CA GLU A 150 13.62 22.65 1.28
C GLU A 150 15.12 22.47 1.55
N ARG A 151 15.52 21.30 2.05
CA ARG A 151 16.91 21.02 2.45
C ARG A 151 17.81 20.67 1.26
N TRP A 152 17.27 20.00 0.25
CA TRP A 152 17.98 19.55 -0.95
C TRP A 152 17.18 19.89 -2.21
N PRO A 153 17.05 21.18 -2.56
CA PRO A 153 16.38 21.58 -3.78
C PRO A 153 17.10 20.98 -4.99
N ASP A 154 16.35 20.34 -5.87
CA ASP A 154 16.82 19.77 -7.15
C ASP A 154 18.00 18.78 -7.04
N SER A 155 18.17 18.11 -5.90
CA SER A 155 19.29 17.16 -5.74
C SER A 155 19.10 15.89 -6.57
N THR A 156 20.09 15.60 -7.41
CA THR A 156 20.25 14.35 -8.17
C THR A 156 21.32 13.44 -7.56
N ALA A 157 21.83 13.79 -6.37
CA ALA A 157 22.84 12.99 -5.70
C ALA A 157 22.25 11.63 -5.33
N PRO A 158 22.93 10.50 -5.59
CA PRO A 158 22.31 9.18 -5.44
C PRO A 158 21.86 8.81 -4.01
N ASN A 159 22.34 9.53 -2.99
CA ASN A 159 21.91 9.38 -1.60
C ASN A 159 20.84 10.40 -1.19
N ASN A 160 20.60 11.45 -1.97
CA ASN A 160 19.64 12.53 -1.70
C ASN A 160 18.72 12.83 -2.90
N ALA A 161 18.52 11.88 -3.81
CA ALA A 161 17.57 11.99 -4.91
C ALA A 161 16.16 11.58 -4.46
N ALA A 162 15.16 12.41 -4.79
CA ALA A 162 13.72 12.18 -4.60
C ALA A 162 13.34 11.48 -3.27
N PHE A 163 13.01 10.19 -3.31
CA PHE A 163 12.60 9.40 -2.14
C PHE A 163 13.68 9.31 -1.07
N ASN A 164 14.97 9.18 -1.44
CA ASN A 164 16.05 9.09 -0.46
C ASN A 164 16.26 10.42 0.29
N ALA A 165 15.97 11.56 -0.32
CA ALA A 165 16.01 12.85 0.39
C ALA A 165 14.98 12.89 1.51
N ALA A 166 13.75 12.46 1.21
CA ALA A 166 12.67 12.36 2.18
C ALA A 166 12.98 11.32 3.28
N PHE A 167 13.58 10.19 2.90
CA PHE A 167 14.05 9.18 3.83
C PHE A 167 15.14 9.71 4.77
N ASN A 168 16.14 10.40 4.23
CA ASN A 168 17.23 10.98 4.99
C ASN A 168 16.75 12.07 5.94
N ALA A 169 15.78 12.88 5.53
CA ALA A 169 15.12 13.85 6.40
C ALA A 169 14.34 13.16 7.54
N ALA A 170 13.60 12.09 7.25
CA ALA A 170 12.79 11.37 8.23
C ALA A 170 13.62 10.60 9.28
N PHE A 171 14.69 9.94 8.83
CA PHE A 171 15.51 9.05 9.67
C PHE A 171 16.83 9.66 10.12
N ASN A 172 17.07 10.93 9.77
CA ASN A 172 18.30 11.66 10.05
C ASN A 172 19.56 10.85 9.71
N THR A 173 19.62 10.41 8.45
CA THR A 173 20.72 9.60 7.90
C THR A 173 21.17 10.15 6.55
N ASP A 174 22.34 9.71 6.07
CA ASP A 174 22.86 10.01 4.72
C ASP A 174 22.96 8.74 3.85
N LEU A 175 22.43 7.62 4.36
CA LEU A 175 22.43 6.31 3.71
C LEU A 175 21.19 6.17 2.82
N ARG A 176 21.28 5.42 1.72
CA ARG A 176 20.08 5.01 0.99
C ARG A 176 19.20 4.13 1.86
N MET A 177 17.89 4.12 1.62
CA MET A 177 16.93 3.31 2.37
C MET A 177 17.42 1.86 2.57
N TYR A 178 17.86 1.20 1.50
CA TYR A 178 18.32 -0.19 1.52
C TYR A 178 19.55 -0.42 2.42
N GLU A 179 20.50 0.51 2.41
CA GLU A 179 21.70 0.44 3.25
C GLU A 179 21.36 0.67 4.73
N TYR A 180 20.41 1.57 4.99
CA TYR A 180 19.92 1.86 6.33
C TYR A 180 19.17 0.67 6.92
N ILE A 181 18.21 0.09 6.18
CA ILE A 181 17.43 -1.06 6.65
C ILE A 181 18.30 -2.30 6.81
N ALA A 182 19.31 -2.52 5.96
CA ALA A 182 20.23 -3.66 6.08
C ALA A 182 21.02 -3.67 7.41
N LYS A 183 21.21 -2.50 8.03
CA LYS A 183 21.84 -2.37 9.35
C LYS A 183 20.90 -2.69 10.51
N GLN A 184 19.61 -2.91 10.26
CA GLN A 184 18.57 -3.18 11.25
C GLN A 184 17.93 -4.54 10.98
N PRO A 185 18.39 -5.62 11.62
CA PRO A 185 17.97 -6.99 11.29
C PRO A 185 16.45 -7.21 11.29
N ASP A 186 15.73 -6.59 12.23
CA ASP A 186 14.28 -6.75 12.34
C ASP A 186 13.52 -6.01 11.23
N VAL A 187 13.97 -4.80 10.89
CA VAL A 187 13.40 -4.01 9.79
C VAL A 187 13.71 -4.64 8.44
N TYR A 188 14.92 -5.19 8.27
CA TYR A 188 15.30 -5.92 7.07
C TYR A 188 14.45 -7.17 6.86
N LYS A 189 14.23 -7.96 7.91
CA LYS A 189 13.32 -9.12 7.86
C LYS A 189 11.88 -8.70 7.55
N LEU A 190 11.40 -7.61 8.15
CA LEU A 190 10.08 -7.05 7.86
C LEU A 190 9.98 -6.65 6.38
N PHE A 191 10.99 -5.95 5.86
CA PHE A 191 11.05 -5.54 4.46
C PHE A 191 10.93 -6.73 3.52
N GLY A 192 11.71 -7.81 3.76
CA GLY A 192 11.63 -9.05 2.98
C GLY A 192 10.21 -9.65 2.95
N ARG A 193 9.53 -9.74 4.10
CA ARG A 193 8.15 -10.24 4.17
C ARG A 193 7.14 -9.36 3.46
N VAL A 194 7.30 -8.03 3.54
CA VAL A 194 6.43 -7.08 2.82
C VAL A 194 6.64 -7.18 1.31
N MET A 195 7.89 -7.33 0.85
CA MET A 195 8.19 -7.53 -0.57
C MET A 195 7.60 -8.85 -1.10
N ASP A 196 7.69 -9.96 -0.34
CA ASP A 196 7.03 -11.22 -0.69
C ASP A 196 5.50 -11.06 -0.80
N ALA A 197 4.87 -10.36 0.15
CA ALA A 197 3.44 -10.11 0.13
C ALA A 197 2.98 -9.29 -1.08
N ILE A 198 3.77 -8.27 -1.47
CA ILE A 198 3.50 -7.47 -2.67
C ILE A 198 3.65 -8.37 -3.91
N ALA A 199 4.76 -9.10 -4.04
CA ALA A 199 5.06 -9.95 -5.18
C ALA A 199 3.98 -11.02 -5.44
N THR A 200 3.40 -11.55 -4.37
CA THR A 200 2.40 -12.62 -4.42
C THR A 200 0.96 -12.11 -4.42
N SER A 201 0.74 -10.79 -4.43
CA SER A 201 -0.59 -10.20 -4.48
C SER A 201 -1.28 -10.44 -5.83
N PRO A 202 -2.62 -10.54 -5.88
CA PRO A 202 -3.36 -10.65 -7.15
C PRO A 202 -3.08 -9.50 -8.13
N LYS A 203 -2.70 -8.31 -7.62
CA LYS A 203 -2.28 -7.16 -8.45
C LYS A 203 -0.94 -7.36 -9.14
N SER A 204 -0.13 -8.30 -8.64
CA SER A 204 1.17 -8.69 -9.19
C SER A 204 1.08 -9.97 -10.04
N ASP A 205 -0.13 -10.45 -10.33
CA ASP A 205 -0.36 -11.61 -11.18
C ASP A 205 0.11 -11.38 -12.64
N LEU A 206 0.39 -12.46 -13.37
CA LEU A 206 0.90 -12.44 -14.75
C LEU A 206 0.04 -11.58 -15.70
N LYS A 207 -1.29 -11.65 -15.54
CA LYS A 207 -2.25 -10.81 -16.29
C LYS A 207 -2.06 -9.31 -16.05
N HIS A 208 -1.34 -8.94 -15.00
CA HIS A 208 -0.99 -7.58 -14.59
C HIS A 208 0.54 -7.39 -14.59
N LEU A 209 1.29 -8.02 -15.52
CA LEU A 209 2.77 -7.99 -15.64
C LEU A 209 3.42 -6.59 -15.58
N ILE A 210 2.61 -5.53 -15.63
CA ILE A 210 2.95 -4.15 -15.27
C ILE A 210 3.25 -4.00 -13.74
N GLY A 211 3.24 -5.08 -12.92
CA GLY A 211 3.06 -4.97 -11.46
C GLY A 211 3.69 -5.97 -10.46
N GLY A 212 4.39 -7.08 -10.78
CA GLY A 212 5.07 -7.98 -9.78
C GLY A 212 6.62 -8.15 -9.74
N ILE A 213 7.25 -8.27 -8.55
CA ILE A 213 8.72 -8.46 -8.36
C ILE A 213 9.25 -9.70 -9.13
N ILE A 214 10.49 -9.63 -9.61
CA ILE A 214 11.01 -10.46 -10.72
C ILE A 214 11.06 -11.97 -10.38
N GLY A 215 11.47 -12.36 -9.17
CA GLY A 215 11.63 -13.78 -8.82
C GLY A 215 10.35 -14.62 -8.87
N HIS A 216 9.27 -14.14 -8.25
CA HIS A 216 7.96 -14.82 -8.31
C HIS A 216 7.31 -14.77 -9.70
N SER A 217 7.63 -13.74 -10.49
CA SER A 217 7.14 -13.61 -11.86
C SER A 217 7.76 -14.67 -12.77
N CYS A 218 9.05 -14.99 -12.60
CA CYS A 218 9.73 -16.05 -13.35
C CYS A 218 9.18 -17.45 -13.06
N VAL A 219 8.79 -17.76 -11.82
CA VAL A 219 8.13 -19.03 -11.46
C VAL A 219 6.85 -19.21 -12.25
N LYS A 220 5.94 -18.24 -12.19
CA LYS A 220 4.68 -18.29 -12.92
C LYS A 220 4.88 -18.36 -14.44
N LEU A 221 5.90 -17.67 -14.96
CA LEU A 221 6.25 -17.75 -16.39
C LEU A 221 6.77 -19.13 -16.76
N ALA A 222 7.61 -19.75 -15.93
CA ALA A 222 8.13 -21.09 -16.18
C ALA A 222 7.02 -22.16 -16.09
N GLU A 223 6.03 -21.98 -15.21
CA GLU A 223 4.83 -22.82 -15.16
C GLU A 223 3.99 -22.70 -16.44
N ALA A 224 3.79 -21.47 -16.93
CA ALA A 224 2.97 -21.20 -18.11
C ALA A 224 3.67 -21.53 -19.44
N PHE A 225 5.00 -21.41 -19.48
CA PHE A 225 5.83 -21.56 -20.67
C PHE A 225 7.06 -22.44 -20.37
N PRO A 226 6.90 -23.77 -20.38
CA PRO A 226 7.97 -24.71 -20.01
C PRO A 226 9.19 -24.69 -20.93
N ASP A 227 9.08 -24.12 -22.13
CA ASP A 227 10.19 -24.01 -23.08
C ASP A 227 11.12 -22.81 -22.80
N LEU A 228 10.71 -21.88 -21.92
CA LEU A 228 11.51 -20.71 -21.57
C LEU A 228 12.50 -21.02 -20.45
N ASN A 229 13.66 -20.36 -20.51
CA ASN A 229 14.67 -20.37 -19.46
C ASN A 229 14.90 -18.95 -18.95
N PHE A 230 15.07 -18.81 -17.64
CA PHE A 230 15.18 -17.52 -16.97
C PHE A 230 16.52 -17.41 -16.25
N ILE A 231 17.16 -16.27 -16.41
CA ILE A 231 18.33 -15.87 -15.62
C ILE A 231 17.92 -14.63 -14.82
N ILE A 232 17.79 -14.80 -13.51
CA ILE A 232 17.52 -13.72 -12.57
C ILE A 232 18.86 -13.13 -12.13
N GLN A 233 19.06 -11.85 -12.42
CA GLN A 233 20.26 -11.12 -12.10
C GLN A 233 20.01 -10.15 -10.96
N ASP A 234 20.79 -10.25 -9.88
CA ASP A 234 20.68 -9.37 -8.70
C ASP A 234 22.02 -9.32 -7.92
N ILE A 235 22.07 -8.53 -6.85
CA ILE A 235 23.24 -8.44 -5.96
C ILE A 235 23.44 -9.75 -5.16
N PRO A 236 24.68 -10.05 -4.68
CA PRO A 236 25.06 -11.37 -4.20
C PRO A 236 24.11 -12.02 -3.18
N HIS A 237 23.69 -11.27 -2.17
CA HIS A 237 22.82 -11.82 -1.12
C HIS A 237 21.41 -12.17 -1.62
N VAL A 238 20.88 -11.43 -2.61
CA VAL A 238 19.56 -11.69 -3.20
C VAL A 238 19.61 -12.93 -4.07
N VAL A 239 20.72 -13.13 -4.80
CA VAL A 239 20.98 -14.32 -5.60
C VAL A 239 21.05 -15.58 -4.72
N GLU A 240 21.79 -15.52 -3.62
CA GLU A 240 21.91 -16.63 -2.67
C GLU A 240 20.55 -17.02 -2.07
N GLU A 241 19.82 -16.04 -1.54
CA GLU A 241 18.50 -16.27 -0.93
C GLU A 241 17.48 -16.73 -1.97
N GLY A 242 17.43 -16.08 -3.14
CA GLY A 242 16.50 -16.40 -4.22
C GLY A 242 16.69 -17.82 -4.75
N ALA A 243 17.94 -18.25 -4.99
CA ALA A 243 18.23 -19.60 -5.44
C ALA A 243 17.76 -20.66 -4.45
N LYS A 244 17.95 -20.40 -3.15
CA LYS A 244 17.48 -21.28 -2.08
C LYS A 244 15.95 -21.36 -2.08
N VAL A 245 15.26 -20.21 -2.06
CA VAL A 245 13.79 -20.11 -2.02
C VAL A 245 13.16 -20.81 -3.23
N ILE A 246 13.70 -20.62 -4.43
CA ILE A 246 13.16 -21.26 -5.63
C ILE A 246 13.28 -22.78 -5.55
N LYS A 247 14.42 -23.29 -5.09
CA LYS A 247 14.66 -24.73 -5.00
C LYS A 247 13.83 -25.40 -3.89
N GLU A 248 13.61 -24.72 -2.77
CA GLU A 248 12.86 -25.26 -1.63
C GLU A 248 11.34 -25.26 -1.87
N ASN A 249 10.84 -24.28 -2.62
CA ASN A 249 9.40 -24.03 -2.73
C ASN A 249 8.75 -24.48 -4.05
N ASN A 250 9.52 -24.98 -5.02
CA ASN A 250 9.00 -25.37 -6.33
C ASN A 250 9.44 -26.77 -6.74
N GLU A 251 8.68 -27.39 -7.64
CA GLU A 251 9.08 -28.66 -8.24
C GLU A 251 10.38 -28.51 -9.03
N ALA A 252 11.16 -29.59 -9.12
CA ALA A 252 12.41 -29.60 -9.87
C ALA A 252 12.20 -29.26 -11.35
N SER A 253 11.04 -29.62 -11.92
CA SER A 253 10.62 -29.24 -13.26
C SER A 253 10.70 -27.73 -13.46
N ILE A 254 10.13 -26.94 -12.55
CA ILE A 254 10.10 -25.47 -12.60
C ILE A 254 11.47 -24.89 -12.20
N ALA A 255 12.03 -25.35 -11.08
CA ALA A 255 13.26 -24.80 -10.51
C ALA A 255 14.45 -24.90 -11.48
N ASN A 256 14.51 -25.94 -12.32
CA ASN A 256 15.59 -26.13 -13.29
C ASN A 256 15.57 -25.10 -14.44
N HIS A 257 14.43 -24.45 -14.70
CA HIS A 257 14.32 -23.38 -15.71
C HIS A 257 14.75 -22.02 -15.19
N ILE A 258 15.06 -21.88 -13.90
CA ILE A 258 15.35 -20.59 -13.27
C ILE A 258 16.73 -20.63 -12.65
N GLN A 259 17.63 -19.82 -13.21
CA GLN A 259 19.00 -19.66 -12.72
C GLN A 259 19.19 -18.27 -12.12
N PHE A 260 20.06 -18.18 -11.12
CA PHE A 260 20.44 -16.90 -10.53
C PHE A 260 21.89 -16.57 -10.88
N GLN A 261 22.15 -15.29 -11.16
CA GLN A 261 23.47 -14.79 -11.50
C GLN A 261 23.73 -13.48 -10.76
N GLU A 262 24.83 -13.42 -10.02
CA GLU A 262 25.27 -12.16 -9.41
C GLU A 262 25.60 -11.15 -10.49
N TYR A 263 24.97 -9.98 -10.42
CA TYR A 263 25.17 -8.93 -11.41
C TYR A 263 24.88 -7.54 -10.85
N ASP A 264 25.82 -6.64 -11.09
CA ASP A 264 25.62 -5.21 -10.97
C ASP A 264 25.16 -4.66 -12.32
N PHE A 265 23.91 -4.19 -12.41
CA PHE A 265 23.32 -3.73 -13.66
C PHE A 265 23.94 -2.44 -14.22
N PHE A 266 24.82 -1.76 -13.47
CA PHE A 266 25.65 -0.67 -13.98
C PHE A 266 26.85 -1.17 -14.79
N GLN A 267 27.20 -2.45 -14.68
CA GLN A 267 28.27 -3.09 -15.45
C GLN A 267 27.74 -3.57 -16.80
N LYS A 268 28.65 -3.81 -17.75
CA LYS A 268 28.29 -4.39 -19.05
C LYS A 268 27.57 -5.73 -18.84
N GLN A 269 26.42 -5.89 -19.49
CA GLN A 269 25.58 -7.10 -19.41
C GLN A 269 26.37 -8.37 -19.82
N PRO A 270 26.55 -9.36 -18.91
CA PRO A 270 27.33 -10.56 -19.19
C PRO A 270 26.62 -11.60 -20.06
N VAL A 271 25.28 -11.64 -20.06
CA VAL A 271 24.49 -12.54 -20.90
C VAL A 271 24.15 -11.82 -22.20
N VAL A 272 24.86 -12.15 -23.28
CA VAL A 272 24.67 -11.56 -24.60
C VAL A 272 23.84 -12.50 -25.48
N GLY A 273 22.83 -11.97 -26.16
CA GLY A 273 21.98 -12.73 -27.08
C GLY A 273 20.82 -13.45 -26.41
N ALA A 274 20.38 -13.00 -25.22
CA ALA A 274 19.10 -13.43 -24.68
C ALA A 274 17.95 -12.93 -25.57
N ASP A 275 16.88 -13.72 -25.70
CA ASP A 275 15.71 -13.33 -26.49
C ASP A 275 15.04 -12.06 -25.93
N PHE A 276 15.03 -11.92 -24.61
CA PHE A 276 14.45 -10.78 -23.90
C PHE A 276 15.28 -10.39 -22.69
N TYR A 277 15.35 -9.08 -22.42
CA TYR A 277 15.85 -8.51 -21.18
C TYR A 277 14.70 -7.80 -20.48
N ILE A 278 14.30 -8.32 -19.31
CA ILE A 278 13.14 -7.79 -18.57
C ILE A 278 13.66 -7.04 -17.34
N LEU A 279 13.46 -5.72 -17.32
CA LEU A 279 13.73 -4.88 -16.16
C LEU A 279 12.41 -4.36 -15.61
N ARG A 280 12.01 -4.81 -14.42
CA ARG A 280 10.71 -4.47 -13.83
C ARG A 280 10.85 -3.77 -12.49
N GLN A 281 10.25 -2.58 -12.35
CA GLN A 281 10.34 -1.75 -11.14
C GLN A 281 11.79 -1.42 -10.74
N ILE A 282 12.69 -1.31 -11.72
CA ILE A 282 14.10 -0.94 -11.51
C ILE A 282 14.27 0.55 -11.80
N PHE A 283 13.88 0.99 -12.99
CA PHE A 283 14.21 2.33 -13.50
C PHE A 283 13.62 3.50 -12.70
N HIS A 284 12.51 3.33 -11.97
CA HIS A 284 11.97 4.42 -11.14
C HIS A 284 12.85 4.78 -9.93
N ASN A 285 13.87 3.97 -9.61
CA ASN A 285 14.79 4.20 -8.50
C ASN A 285 16.04 5.00 -8.89
N TRP A 286 16.21 5.33 -10.19
CA TRP A 286 17.46 5.88 -10.71
C TRP A 286 17.18 7.05 -11.65
N ASP A 287 17.96 8.10 -11.48
CA ASP A 287 17.96 9.25 -12.38
C ASP A 287 18.99 8.96 -13.49
N PHE A 288 18.53 8.68 -14.70
CA PHE A 288 19.37 8.54 -15.91
C PHE A 288 19.42 9.86 -16.68
#